data_AF-A0A8W8LMB8-F1
#
_entry.id   AF-A0A8W8LMB8-F1
#
_cell.length_a   1.000
_cell.length_b   1.000
_cell.length_c   1.000
_cell.angle_alpha   90.00
_cell.angle_beta   90.00
_cell.angle_gamma   90.00
#
_symmetry.space_group_name_H-M   'P 1'
#
loop_
_entity.id
_entity.type
_entity.pdbx_description
1 polymer ?
#
loop_
_entity_poly.entity_id
_entity_poly.type
_entity_poly.pdbx_seq_one_letter_code
_entity_poly.pdbx_strand_id
1 'polypeptide(L)'
;EMLKSAEKDKNHVDAVIWKFCDLDVHPQDRFVTRRELLFVVATIKPMEHCLAPFLDICDANKDRKISLHEWGGCLGLDQGKIQDKCGAVHKKNKGRK
;
A
#
# COMPACT_ATOMS: atom_id res chain seq x y z
N GLU A 1 -16.48 -1.96 -25.49
CA GLU A 1 -17.52 -2.24 -24.48
C GLU A 1 -16.98 -2.87 -23.18
N MET A 2 -16.27 -4.01 -23.18
CA MET A 2 -15.68 -4.57 -21.95
C MET A 2 -14.59 -3.67 -21.29
N LEU A 3 -13.76 -3.01 -22.10
CA LEU A 3 -12.74 -2.07 -21.60
C LEU A 3 -13.35 -0.86 -20.86
N LYS A 4 -14.53 -0.39 -21.29
CA LYS A 4 -15.26 0.70 -20.61
C LYS A 4 -15.89 0.26 -19.28
N SER A 5 -16.17 -1.04 -19.12
CA SER A 5 -16.62 -1.60 -17.85
C SER A 5 -15.47 -1.80 -16.87
N ALA A 6 -14.25 -2.05 -17.36
CA ALA A 6 -13.03 -2.05 -16.54
C ALA A 6 -12.61 -0.62 -16.14
N GLU A 7 -12.83 0.38 -16.98
CA GLU A 7 -12.72 1.81 -16.59
C GLU A 7 -13.75 2.21 -15.51
N LYS A 8 -14.82 1.41 -15.37
CA LYS A 8 -15.83 1.55 -14.32
C LYS A 8 -15.45 0.84 -13.01
N ASP A 9 -14.29 0.16 -12.94
CA ASP A 9 -13.61 -0.11 -11.67
C ASP A 9 -12.99 1.19 -11.12
N LYS A 10 -13.86 2.15 -10.82
CA LYS A 10 -13.58 3.21 -9.86
C LYS A 10 -13.56 2.51 -8.49
N ASN A 11 -12.47 2.27 -7.79
CA ASN A 11 -11.07 2.58 -7.95
C ASN A 11 -10.44 1.59 -6.95
N HIS A 12 -9.51 0.71 -7.33
CA HIS A 12 -8.73 -0.02 -6.32
C HIS A 12 -7.88 0.93 -5.45
N VAL A 13 -7.89 2.24 -5.73
CA VAL A 13 -7.36 3.33 -4.88
C VAL A 13 -7.71 3.12 -3.40
N ASP A 14 -8.97 2.88 -3.06
CA ASP A 14 -9.34 2.72 -1.64
C ASP A 14 -8.78 1.44 -1.04
N ALA A 15 -8.68 0.36 -1.81
CA ALA A 15 -8.06 -0.89 -1.38
C ALA A 15 -6.53 -0.74 -1.22
N VAL A 16 -5.88 0.00 -2.13
CA VAL A 16 -4.46 0.32 -2.11
C VAL A 16 -4.12 1.20 -0.92
N ILE A 17 -4.90 2.26 -0.67
CA ILE A 17 -4.77 3.13 0.51
C ILE A 17 -5.04 2.34 1.78
N TRP A 18 -6.13 1.57 1.82
CA TRP A 18 -6.44 0.73 2.99
C TRP A 18 -5.28 -0.21 3.30
N LYS A 19 -4.70 -0.86 2.28
CA LYS A 19 -3.61 -1.80 2.50
C LYS A 19 -2.34 -1.11 3.00
N PHE A 20 -2.03 0.07 2.48
CA PHE A 20 -0.94 0.90 2.99
C PHE A 20 -1.13 1.22 4.48
N CYS A 21 -2.31 1.71 4.85
CA CYS A 21 -2.62 2.08 6.22
C CYS A 21 -2.67 0.87 7.18
N ASP A 22 -3.03 -0.30 6.66
CA ASP A 22 -3.00 -1.58 7.40
C ASP A 22 -1.56 -2.03 7.70
N LEU A 23 -0.60 -1.66 6.85
CA LEU A 23 0.83 -1.93 7.03
C LEU A 23 1.54 -0.89 7.91
N ASP A 24 1.13 0.39 7.85
CA ASP A 24 1.63 1.49 8.69
C ASP A 24 1.11 1.34 10.14
N VAL A 25 1.78 0.54 10.96
CA VAL A 25 1.30 0.20 12.31
C VAL A 25 2.25 0.61 13.43
N HIS A 26 3.57 0.50 13.27
CA HIS A 26 4.52 0.76 14.37
C HIS A 26 5.89 1.26 13.86
N PRO A 27 6.15 2.59 13.93
CA PRO A 27 5.21 3.66 14.29
C PRO A 27 4.18 3.93 13.17
N GLN A 28 3.07 4.57 13.51
CA GLN A 28 2.12 5.09 12.50
C GLN A 28 2.66 6.41 11.93
N ASP A 29 3.73 6.35 11.12
CA ASP A 29 4.48 7.51 10.64
C ASP A 29 4.18 7.87 9.17
N ARG A 30 3.20 7.21 8.55
CA ARG A 30 2.84 7.38 7.12
C ARG A 30 3.93 6.91 6.17
N PHE A 31 4.78 6.01 6.63
CA PHE A 31 5.69 5.25 5.82
C PHE A 31 5.52 3.78 6.11
N VAL A 32 5.79 2.95 5.11
CA VAL A 32 5.86 1.51 5.31
C VAL A 32 7.30 1.08 5.16
N THR A 33 7.86 0.51 6.22
CA THR A 33 9.22 -0.04 6.21
C THR A 33 9.24 -1.47 5.69
N ARG A 34 10.40 -1.94 5.22
CA ARG A 34 10.58 -3.37 4.89
C ARG A 34 10.17 -4.30 6.04
N ARG A 35 10.36 -3.92 7.31
CA ARG A 35 9.97 -4.76 8.46
C ARG A 35 8.45 -4.91 8.57
N GLU A 36 7.72 -3.82 8.38
CA GLU A 36 6.25 -3.83 8.39
C GLU A 36 5.68 -4.63 7.22
N LEU A 37 6.31 -4.54 6.05
CA LEU A 37 5.99 -5.36 4.88
C LEU A 37 6.28 -6.85 5.13
N LEU A 38 7.46 -7.17 5.65
CA LEU A 38 7.89 -8.55 5.86
C LEU A 38 7.04 -9.30 6.87
N PHE A 39 6.45 -8.63 7.87
CA PHE A 39 5.55 -9.28 8.83
C PHE A 39 4.28 -9.83 8.17
N VAL A 40 3.76 -9.15 7.13
CA VAL A 40 2.59 -9.61 6.35
C VAL A 40 3.00 -10.64 5.28
N VAL A 41 4.20 -10.50 4.72
CA VAL A 41 4.73 -11.42 3.70
C VAL A 41 5.21 -12.75 4.29
N ALA A 42 5.65 -12.79 5.55
CA ALA A 42 6.11 -14.03 6.19
C ALA A 42 5.01 -15.10 6.31
N THR A 43 3.73 -14.70 6.27
CA THR A 43 2.56 -15.58 6.18
C THR A 43 2.25 -16.02 4.73
N ILE A 44 2.93 -15.45 3.73
CA ILE A 44 2.80 -15.67 2.28
C ILE A 44 4.18 -16.10 1.72
N LYS A 45 4.73 -17.21 2.20
CA LYS A 45 6.07 -17.71 1.84
C LYS A 45 6.41 -17.90 0.34
N PRO A 46 5.50 -18.09 -0.64
CA PRO A 46 5.95 -18.41 -2.00
C PRO A 46 6.34 -17.22 -2.89
N MET A 47 6.37 -15.97 -2.42
CA MET A 47 6.62 -14.80 -3.29
C MET A 47 7.69 -13.81 -2.81
N GLU A 48 8.52 -14.15 -1.83
CA GLU A 48 9.58 -13.25 -1.32
C GLU A 48 10.51 -12.74 -2.44
N HIS A 49 10.86 -13.61 -3.40
CA HIS A 49 11.70 -13.27 -4.55
C HIS A 49 11.05 -12.29 -5.53
N CYS A 50 9.72 -12.17 -5.54
CA CYS A 50 9.01 -11.24 -6.41
C CYS A 50 8.72 -9.92 -5.68
N LEU A 51 8.47 -9.99 -4.38
CA LEU A 51 8.07 -8.84 -3.58
C LEU A 51 9.25 -7.94 -3.23
N ALA A 52 10.42 -8.48 -2.88
CA ALA A 52 11.56 -7.64 -2.52
C ALA A 52 12.03 -6.75 -3.69
N PRO A 53 12.25 -7.26 -4.92
CA PRO A 53 12.61 -6.41 -6.05
C PRO A 53 11.51 -5.42 -6.44
N PHE A 54 10.24 -5.80 -6.31
CA PHE A 54 9.11 -4.89 -6.55
C PHE A 54 9.14 -3.70 -5.58
N LEU A 55 9.33 -3.94 -4.29
CA LEU A 55 9.38 -2.88 -3.28
C LEU A 55 10.59 -1.97 -3.47
N ASP A 56 11.71 -2.52 -3.95
CA ASP A 56 12.90 -1.73 -4.29
C ASP A 56 12.70 -0.82 -5.50
N ILE A 57 11.82 -1.20 -6.42
CA ILE A 57 11.39 -0.35 -7.54
C ILE A 57 10.46 0.76 -7.03
N CYS A 58 9.62 0.47 -6.04
CA CYS A 58 8.68 1.44 -5.47
C CYS A 58 9.36 2.50 -4.59
N ASP A 59 10.47 2.17 -3.93
CA ASP A 59 11.32 3.10 -3.19
C ASP A 59 12.16 3.97 -4.15
N ALA A 60 11.49 4.91 -4.83
CA ALA A 60 12.09 5.72 -5.87
C ALA A 60 13.17 6.67 -5.33
N ASN A 61 13.01 7.14 -4.10
CA ASN A 61 13.96 8.04 -3.43
C ASN A 61 15.10 7.29 -2.69
N LYS A 62 15.01 5.95 -2.57
CA LYS A 62 15.99 5.05 -1.95
C LYS A 62 16.21 5.30 -0.46
N ASP A 63 15.18 5.74 0.25
CA ASP A 63 15.25 5.99 1.70
C ASP A 63 14.97 4.73 2.55
N ARG A 64 14.69 3.59 1.89
CA ARG A 64 14.32 2.28 2.47
C ARG A 64 12.97 2.27 3.17
N LYS A 65 12.13 3.25 2.86
CA LYS A 65 10.73 3.33 3.25
C LYS A 65 9.90 3.58 2.00
N ILE A 66 8.60 3.30 2.09
CA ILE A 66 7.67 3.57 1.00
C ILE A 66 6.62 4.53 1.52
N SER A 67 6.51 5.70 0.89
CA SER A 67 5.44 6.67 1.12
C SER A 67 4.13 6.25 0.44
N LEU A 68 3.01 6.84 0.85
CA LEU A 68 1.70 6.56 0.23
C LEU A 68 1.68 6.86 -1.29
N HIS A 69 2.40 7.90 -1.73
CA HIS A 69 2.47 8.31 -3.12
C HIS A 69 3.34 7.38 -3.96
N GLU A 70 4.45 6.90 -3.40
CA GLU A 70 5.26 5.85 -4.01
C GLU A 70 4.47 4.55 -4.13
N TRP A 71 3.86 4.09 -3.04
CA TRP A 71 3.01 2.89 -3.03
C TRP A 71 1.89 2.96 -4.07
N GLY A 72 1.14 4.06 -4.09
CA GLY A 72 0.06 4.26 -5.04
C GLY A 72 0.56 4.35 -6.48
N GLY A 73 1.61 5.13 -6.74
CA GLY A 73 2.20 5.27 -8.07
C GLY A 73 2.75 3.96 -8.61
N CYS A 74 3.39 3.16 -7.76
CA CYS A 74 3.94 1.86 -8.10
C CYS A 74 2.86 0.83 -8.51
N LEU A 75 1.65 0.98 -7.96
CA LEU A 75 0.48 0.17 -8.28
C LEU A 75 -0.38 0.77 -9.39
N GLY A 76 0.12 1.79 -10.09
CA GLY A 76 -0.53 2.39 -11.25
C GLY A 76 -1.66 3.37 -10.91
N LEU A 77 -1.70 3.90 -9.68
CA LEU A 77 -2.66 4.93 -9.31
C LEU A 77 -2.24 6.29 -9.86
N ASP A 78 -3.25 7.04 -10.32
CA ASP A 78 -3.12 8.47 -10.57
C ASP A 78 -2.86 9.22 -9.26
N GLN A 79 -1.78 9.99 -9.23
CA GLN A 79 -1.36 10.79 -8.08
C GLN A 79 -2.47 11.73 -7.59
N GLY A 80 -3.30 12.28 -8.50
CA GLY A 80 -4.42 13.13 -8.12
C GLY A 80 -5.54 12.42 -7.35
N LYS A 81 -5.56 11.09 -7.33
CA LYS A 81 -6.56 10.27 -6.63
C LYS A 81 -6.06 9.74 -5.29
N ILE A 82 -4.76 9.85 -4.99
CA ILE A 82 -4.17 9.35 -3.75
C ILE A 82 -4.51 10.32 -2.61
N GLN A 83 -5.21 9.82 -1.60
CA GLN A 83 -5.61 10.60 -0.43
C GLN A 83 -5.24 9.84 0.84
N ASP A 84 -4.62 10.51 1.81
CA ASP A 84 -4.37 9.90 3.12
C ASP A 84 -5.70 9.68 3.86
N LYS A 85 -6.06 8.41 4.07
CA LYS A 85 -7.23 7.99 4.83
C LYS A 85 -6.86 7.15 6.06
N CYS A 86 -5.57 7.10 6.44
CA CYS A 86 -5.06 6.16 7.44
C CYS A 86 -5.63 6.42 8.84
N GLY A 87 -5.92 7.67 9.20
CA GLY A 87 -6.59 7.97 10.47
C GLY A 87 -7.95 7.25 10.63
N ALA A 88 -8.74 7.19 9.56
CA ALA A 88 -10.02 6.47 9.55
C ALA A 88 -9.83 4.94 9.60
N VAL A 89 -8.84 4.42 8.88
CA VAL A 89 -8.50 2.98 8.86
C VAL A 89 -8.03 2.51 10.24
N HIS A 90 -7.11 3.24 10.86
CA HIS A 90 -6.58 2.91 12.19
C HIS A 90 -7.65 2.94 13.28
N LYS A 91 -8.58 3.91 13.22
CA LYS A 91 -9.74 3.96 14.14
C LYS A 91 -10.63 2.73 13.98
N LYS A 92 -10.88 2.29 12.75
CA LYS A 92 -11.69 1.09 12.45
C LYS A 92 -10.99 -0.19 12.93
N ASN A 93 -9.67 -0.31 12.74
CA ASN A 93 -8.91 -1.49 13.16
C ASN A 93 -8.81 -1.61 14.70
N LYS A 94 -8.74 -0.49 15.44
CA LYS A 94 -8.78 -0.50 16.91
C LYS A 94 -10.12 -1.00 17.47
N GLY A 95 -11.24 -0.73 16.80
CA GLY A 95 -12.57 -1.20 17.21
C GLY A 95 -12.90 -2.65 16.82
N ARG A 96 -12.03 -3.31 16.06
CA ARG A 96 -12.16 -4.73 15.65
C ARG A 96 -11.31 -5.67 16.50
N LYS A 97 -10.43 -5.13 17.35
CA LYS A 97 -9.61 -5.90 18.30
C LYS A 97 -10.33 -6.03 19.63
#